data_AF-A0A9E0VTJ5-F1
#
_entry.id   AF-A0A9E0VTJ5-F1
#
_cell.length_a   1.000
_cell.length_b   1.000
_cell.length_c   1.000
_cell.angle_alpha   90.00
_cell.angle_beta   90.00
_cell.angle_gamma   90.00
#
_symmetry.space_group_name_H-M   'P 1'
#
loop_
_entity.id
_entity.type
_entity.pdbx_description
1 polymer ?
#
loop_
_entity_poly.entity_id
_entity_poly.type
_entity_poly.pdbx_seq_one_letter_code
_entity_poly.pdbx_strand_id
1 'polypeptide(L)'
;MILLKQLLTPLLLPLLIALAVFAGMQTLRFNAADNRATQAEASTALMQAAITGMESSIDALDESVKRTEKTYERLATTQSSLSQSLAKSQKTIEALRHENSAFKTWADTALPIAAQRLRERPAITGAEGYLRWLSRRDELPAVGNGTNGQPAPAH
;
A
#
# COMPACT_ATOMS: atom_id res chain seq x y z
N MET A 1 -68.54 44.70 -72.17
CA MET A 1 -67.36 43.95 -71.68
C MET A 1 -66.12 44.83 -71.43
N ILE A 2 -65.92 45.96 -72.13
CA ILE A 2 -64.75 46.84 -71.94
C ILE A 2 -64.81 47.63 -70.61
N LEU A 3 -65.95 48.25 -70.30
CA LEU A 3 -66.15 49.03 -69.06
C LEU A 3 -65.91 48.24 -67.76
N LEU A 4 -66.26 46.94 -67.73
CA LEU A 4 -66.07 46.09 -66.55
C LEU A 4 -64.58 45.81 -66.25
N LYS A 5 -63.72 45.76 -67.28
CA LYS A 5 -62.27 45.61 -67.10
C LYS A 5 -61.63 46.88 -66.54
N GLN A 6 -62.19 48.05 -66.86
CA GLN A 6 -61.62 49.37 -66.54
C GLN A 6 -61.81 49.77 -65.07
N LEU A 7 -62.80 49.21 -64.36
CA LEU A 7 -62.94 49.34 -62.90
C LEU A 7 -62.15 48.28 -62.10
N LEU A 8 -61.75 47.16 -62.71
CA LEU A 8 -61.08 46.07 -62.00
C LEU A 8 -59.55 46.26 -61.90
N THR A 9 -58.94 46.87 -62.90
CA THR A 9 -57.50 47.18 -62.94
C THR A 9 -56.97 48.06 -61.81
N PRO A 10 -57.64 49.15 -61.34
CA PRO A 10 -57.11 49.96 -60.24
C PRO A 10 -57.07 49.23 -58.89
N LEU A 11 -57.83 48.15 -58.71
CA LEU A 11 -57.81 47.33 -57.49
C LEU A 11 -56.79 46.18 -57.56
N LEU A 12 -56.49 45.68 -58.77
CA LEU A 12 -55.53 44.59 -58.97
C LEU A 12 -54.11 44.94 -58.52
N LEU A 13 -53.65 46.15 -58.81
CA LEU A 13 -52.30 46.60 -58.46
C LEU A 13 -52.06 46.69 -56.94
N PRO A 14 -52.90 47.39 -56.12
CA PRO A 14 -52.72 47.40 -54.67
C PRO A 14 -52.95 46.02 -54.05
N LEU A 15 -53.79 45.17 -54.63
CA LEU A 15 -53.96 43.78 -54.17
C LEU A 15 -52.67 42.95 -54.36
N LEU A 16 -52.01 43.07 -55.51
CA LEU A 16 -50.72 42.42 -55.77
C LEU A 16 -49.62 42.93 -54.85
N ILE A 17 -49.57 44.24 -54.59
CA ILE A 17 -48.61 44.85 -53.65
C ILE A 17 -48.86 44.34 -52.22
N ALA A 18 -50.13 44.32 -51.77
CA ALA A 18 -50.49 43.79 -50.46
C ALA A 18 -50.12 42.31 -50.32
N LEU A 19 -50.35 41.50 -51.36
CA LEU A 19 -49.97 40.08 -51.38
C LEU A 19 -48.44 39.89 -51.34
N ALA A 20 -47.67 40.71 -52.06
CA ALA A 20 -46.21 40.69 -52.03
C ALA A 20 -45.64 41.09 -50.65
N VAL A 21 -46.21 42.12 -50.01
CA VAL A 21 -45.84 42.54 -48.65
C VAL A 21 -46.19 41.45 -47.63
N PHE A 22 -47.37 40.83 -47.76
CA PHE A 22 -47.79 39.73 -46.89
C PHE A 22 -46.88 38.50 -47.04
N ALA A 23 -46.56 38.10 -48.28
CA ALA A 23 -45.62 37.02 -48.56
C ALA A 23 -44.23 37.30 -47.97
N GLY A 24 -43.67 38.49 -48.22
CA GLY A 24 -42.37 38.89 -47.67
C GLY A 24 -42.35 38.91 -46.13
N MET A 25 -43.41 39.39 -45.49
CA MET A 25 -43.55 39.34 -44.04
C MET A 25 -43.60 37.90 -43.51
N GLN A 26 -44.28 36.99 -44.22
CA GLN A 26 -44.32 35.58 -43.85
C GLN A 26 -42.96 34.89 -44.01
N THR A 27 -42.21 35.20 -45.08
CA THR A 27 -40.83 34.70 -45.27
C THR A 27 -39.90 35.17 -44.15
N LEU A 28 -39.96 36.45 -43.77
CA LEU A 28 -39.17 36.98 -42.66
C LEU A 28 -39.49 36.28 -41.33
N ARG A 29 -40.77 35.98 -41.06
CA ARG A 29 -41.19 35.27 -39.85
C ARG A 29 -40.78 33.79 -39.85
N PHE A 30 -40.86 33.11 -41.00
CA PHE A 30 -40.41 31.73 -41.14
C PHE A 30 -38.89 31.63 -40.95
N ASN A 31 -38.11 32.44 -41.66
CA ASN A 31 -36.65 32.47 -41.53
C ASN A 31 -36.21 32.82 -40.09
N ALA A 32 -36.93 33.71 -39.40
CA ALA A 32 -36.65 34.02 -37.99
C ALA A 32 -37.01 32.87 -37.02
N ALA A 33 -37.91 31.97 -37.39
CA ALA A 33 -38.21 30.76 -36.62
C ALA A 33 -37.17 29.66 -36.90
N ASP A 34 -36.83 29.45 -38.17
CA ASP A 34 -35.83 28.47 -38.63
C ASP A 34 -34.42 28.77 -38.08
N ASN A 35 -34.01 30.05 -38.12
CA ASN A 35 -32.78 30.52 -37.49
C ASN A 35 -32.75 30.29 -35.96
N ARG A 36 -33.91 30.26 -35.28
CA ARG A 36 -33.98 29.94 -33.84
C ARG A 36 -33.93 28.44 -33.58
N ALA A 37 -34.56 27.63 -34.43
CA ALA A 37 -34.49 26.17 -34.34
C ALA A 37 -33.06 25.69 -34.55
N THR A 38 -32.40 26.12 -35.64
CA THR A 38 -30.99 25.81 -35.92
C THR A 38 -30.04 26.34 -34.84
N GLN A 39 -30.27 27.53 -34.29
CA GLN A 39 -29.47 28.03 -33.15
C GLN A 39 -29.70 27.21 -31.88
N ALA A 40 -30.92 26.75 -31.62
CA ALA A 40 -31.22 25.87 -30.49
C ALA A 40 -30.54 24.51 -30.65
N GLU A 41 -30.61 23.88 -31.83
CA GLU A 41 -29.92 22.63 -32.17
C GLU A 41 -28.39 22.76 -32.05
N ALA A 42 -27.81 23.86 -32.54
CA ALA A 42 -26.39 24.14 -32.34
C ALA A 42 -26.04 24.26 -30.85
N SER A 43 -26.89 24.91 -30.05
CA SER A 43 -26.67 25.04 -28.61
C SER A 43 -26.78 23.71 -27.86
N THR A 44 -27.74 22.84 -28.21
CA THR A 44 -27.89 21.53 -27.58
C THR A 44 -26.78 20.57 -28.02
N ALA A 45 -26.29 20.66 -29.25
CA ALA A 45 -25.12 19.91 -29.71
C ALA A 45 -23.85 20.33 -28.95
N LEU A 46 -23.63 21.64 -28.75
CA LEU A 46 -22.52 22.15 -27.94
C LEU A 46 -22.60 21.71 -26.48
N MET A 47 -23.80 21.74 -25.88
CA MET A 47 -24.00 21.24 -24.50
C MET A 47 -23.74 19.74 -24.38
N GLN A 48 -24.19 18.93 -25.33
CA GLN A 48 -23.90 17.48 -25.36
C GLN A 48 -22.40 17.21 -25.49
N ALA A 49 -21.71 17.90 -26.41
CA ALA A 49 -20.26 17.78 -26.56
C ALA A 49 -19.50 18.18 -25.29
N ALA A 50 -19.95 19.23 -24.59
CA ALA A 50 -19.39 19.64 -23.31
C ALA A 50 -19.63 18.61 -22.19
N ILE A 51 -20.82 17.98 -22.15
CA ILE A 51 -21.13 16.90 -21.19
C ILE A 51 -20.23 15.68 -21.43
N THR A 52 -20.10 15.20 -22.67
CA THR A 52 -19.19 14.08 -23.01
C THR A 52 -17.72 14.40 -22.73
N GLY A 53 -17.29 15.65 -22.95
CA GLY A 53 -15.96 16.12 -22.57
C GLY A 53 -15.75 16.11 -21.05
N MET A 54 -16.76 16.48 -20.27
CA MET A 54 -16.71 16.45 -18.81
C MET A 54 -16.73 15.02 -18.26
N GLU A 55 -17.54 14.12 -18.85
CA GLU A 55 -17.61 12.70 -18.50
C GLU A 55 -16.25 12.01 -18.67
N SER A 56 -15.61 12.15 -19.84
CA SER A 56 -14.25 11.62 -20.07
C SER A 56 -13.19 12.24 -19.15
N SER A 57 -13.38 13.48 -18.71
CA SER A 57 -12.51 14.13 -17.71
C SER A 57 -12.71 13.58 -16.29
N ILE A 58 -13.95 13.21 -15.93
CA ILE A 58 -14.30 12.55 -14.67
C ILE A 58 -13.70 11.14 -14.64
N ASP A 59 -13.83 10.37 -15.71
CA ASP A 59 -13.24 9.02 -15.81
C ASP A 59 -11.71 9.07 -15.67
N ALA A 60 -11.05 10.01 -16.34
CA ALA A 60 -9.60 10.21 -16.23
C ALA A 60 -9.17 10.60 -14.80
N LEU A 61 -9.99 11.38 -14.09
CA LEU A 61 -9.73 11.79 -12.72
C LEU A 61 -9.94 10.62 -11.73
N ASP A 62 -11.02 9.85 -11.88
CA ASP A 62 -11.30 8.65 -11.08
C ASP A 62 -10.21 7.58 -11.27
N GLU A 63 -9.75 7.34 -12.51
CA GLU A 63 -8.61 6.45 -12.76
C GLU A 63 -7.33 6.96 -12.09
N SER A 64 -7.13 8.30 -12.03
CA SER A 64 -6.03 8.93 -11.32
C SER A 64 -6.12 8.71 -9.80
N VAL A 65 -7.30 8.91 -9.21
CA VAL A 65 -7.55 8.63 -7.78
C VAL A 65 -7.24 7.16 -7.47
N LYS A 66 -7.80 6.22 -8.23
CA LYS A 66 -7.54 4.77 -8.10
C LYS A 66 -6.06 4.39 -8.22
N ARG A 67 -5.29 5.10 -9.06
CA ARG A 67 -3.81 4.94 -9.12
C ARG A 67 -3.12 5.48 -7.87
N THR A 68 -3.54 6.63 -7.34
CA THR A 68 -2.97 7.18 -6.10
C THR A 68 -3.26 6.31 -4.89
N GLU A 69 -4.49 5.81 -4.73
CA GLU A 69 -4.88 4.89 -3.65
C GLU A 69 -4.00 3.63 -3.63
N LYS A 70 -3.84 2.96 -4.78
CA LYS A 70 -2.94 1.80 -4.92
C LYS A 70 -1.48 2.14 -4.60
N THR A 71 -1.05 3.38 -4.85
CA THR A 71 0.29 3.86 -4.46
C THR A 71 0.41 4.01 -2.94
N TYR A 72 -0.61 4.58 -2.28
CA TYR A 72 -0.66 4.69 -0.82
C TYR A 72 -0.73 3.32 -0.13
N GLU A 73 -1.54 2.39 -0.61
CA GLU A 73 -1.61 1.00 -0.09
C GLU A 73 -0.25 0.29 -0.19
N ARG A 74 0.42 0.41 -1.35
CA ARG A 74 1.77 -0.14 -1.55
C ARG A 74 2.77 0.49 -0.59
N LEU A 75 2.75 1.82 -0.44
CA LEU A 75 3.64 2.53 0.48
C LEU A 75 3.44 2.09 1.94
N ALA A 76 2.19 1.97 2.40
CA ALA A 76 1.86 1.48 3.74
C ALA A 76 2.33 0.03 3.95
N THR A 77 2.13 -0.83 2.94
CA THR A 77 2.61 -2.22 2.95
C THR A 77 4.14 -2.30 3.03
N THR A 78 4.85 -1.50 2.23
CA THR A 78 6.31 -1.40 2.26
C THR A 78 6.82 -0.86 3.59
N GLN A 79 6.18 0.17 4.16
CA GLN A 79 6.56 0.71 5.48
C GLN A 79 6.36 -0.31 6.59
N SER A 80 5.26 -1.07 6.58
CA SER A 80 5.01 -2.16 7.54
C SER A 80 6.07 -3.26 7.42
N SER A 81 6.39 -3.70 6.19
CA SER A 81 7.43 -4.70 5.92
C SER A 81 8.82 -4.25 6.39
N LEU A 82 9.20 -3.00 6.09
CA LEU A 82 10.45 -2.40 6.57
C LEU A 82 10.50 -2.33 8.11
N SER A 83 9.39 -1.93 8.75
CA SER A 83 9.30 -1.84 10.22
C SER A 83 9.44 -3.22 10.87
N GLN A 84 8.82 -4.25 10.31
CA GLN A 84 8.98 -5.65 10.74
C GLN A 84 10.42 -6.15 10.55
N SER A 85 11.05 -5.81 9.41
CA SER A 85 12.44 -6.17 9.13
C SER A 85 13.43 -5.51 10.10
N LEU A 86 13.22 -4.22 10.42
CA LEU A 86 13.99 -3.49 11.43
C LEU A 86 13.80 -4.10 12.82
N ALA A 87 12.56 -4.39 13.24
CA ALA A 87 12.28 -5.04 14.52
C ALA A 87 12.91 -6.44 14.62
N LYS A 88 12.94 -7.21 13.52
CA LYS A 88 13.64 -8.50 13.46
C LYS A 88 15.15 -8.33 13.59
N SER A 89 15.73 -7.40 12.85
CA SER A 89 17.17 -7.09 12.87
C SER A 89 17.62 -6.63 14.26
N GLN A 90 16.84 -5.78 14.93
CA GLN A 90 17.10 -5.34 16.29
C GLN A 90 17.13 -6.52 17.28
N LYS A 91 16.13 -7.42 17.23
CA LYS A 91 16.10 -8.63 18.06
C LYS A 91 17.31 -9.53 17.81
N THR A 92 17.74 -9.70 16.55
CA THR A 92 18.95 -10.45 16.22
C THR A 92 20.21 -9.78 16.80
N ILE A 93 20.34 -8.46 16.72
CA ILE A 93 21.47 -7.71 17.30
C ILE A 93 21.48 -7.82 18.84
N GLU A 94 20.32 -7.80 19.49
CA GLU A 94 20.18 -7.98 20.93
C GLU A 94 20.54 -9.41 21.37
N ALA A 95 20.06 -10.43 20.67
CA ALA A 95 20.42 -11.83 20.92
C ALA A 95 21.93 -12.06 20.79
N LEU A 96 22.53 -11.65 19.66
CA LEU A 96 23.98 -11.78 19.43
C LEU A 96 24.82 -11.05 20.48
N ARG A 97 24.34 -9.88 20.96
CA ARG A 97 25.00 -9.12 22.04
C ARG A 97 24.93 -9.87 23.38
N HIS A 98 23.78 -10.45 23.69
CA HIS A 98 23.60 -11.26 24.91
C HIS A 98 24.48 -12.51 24.87
N GLU A 99 24.46 -13.26 23.77
CA GLU A 99 25.34 -14.42 23.53
C GLU A 99 26.82 -14.05 23.67
N ASN A 100 27.27 -12.96 23.04
CA ASN A 100 28.65 -12.48 23.16
C ASN A 100 29.04 -12.16 24.61
N SER A 101 28.15 -11.51 25.36
CA SER A 101 28.37 -11.22 26.79
C SER A 101 28.42 -12.49 27.65
N ALA A 102 27.63 -13.51 27.33
CA ALA A 102 27.65 -14.81 28.01
C ALA A 102 28.94 -15.58 27.70
N PHE A 103 29.39 -15.61 26.44
CA PHE A 103 30.68 -16.21 26.06
C PHE A 103 31.86 -15.54 26.75
N LYS A 104 31.86 -14.20 26.84
CA LYS A 104 32.89 -13.46 27.57
C LYS A 104 32.89 -13.83 29.06
N THR A 105 31.71 -13.83 29.70
CA THR A 105 31.56 -14.21 31.12
C THR A 105 32.03 -15.64 31.38
N TRP A 106 31.74 -16.58 30.48
CA TRP A 106 32.23 -17.95 30.54
C TRP A 106 33.76 -18.05 30.40
N ALA A 107 34.36 -17.29 29.47
CA ALA A 107 35.81 -17.27 29.26
C ALA A 107 36.56 -16.61 30.44
N ASP A 108 35.97 -15.59 31.06
CA ASP A 108 36.50 -14.90 32.24
C ASP A 108 36.32 -15.73 33.54
N THR A 109 35.51 -16.81 33.51
CA THR A 109 35.31 -17.70 34.67
C THR A 109 36.50 -18.65 34.85
N ALA A 110 37.11 -18.62 36.04
CA ALA A 110 38.26 -19.48 36.36
C ALA A 110 37.92 -20.98 36.18
N LEU A 111 38.80 -21.72 35.49
CA LEU A 111 38.56 -23.14 35.21
C LEU A 111 38.38 -23.94 36.52
N PRO A 112 37.36 -24.82 36.60
CA PRO A 112 37.17 -25.68 37.76
C PRO A 112 38.42 -26.49 38.09
N ILE A 113 38.69 -26.71 39.38
CA ILE A 113 39.86 -27.48 39.88
C ILE A 113 39.94 -28.87 39.22
N ALA A 114 38.81 -29.49 38.88
CA ALA A 114 38.76 -30.75 38.13
C ALA A 114 39.44 -30.66 36.73
N ALA A 115 39.26 -29.55 36.02
CA ALA A 115 39.89 -29.31 34.71
C ALA A 115 41.37 -28.96 34.84
N GLN A 116 41.79 -28.29 35.93
CA GLN A 116 43.21 -28.10 36.24
C GLN A 116 43.91 -29.44 36.52
N ARG A 117 43.32 -30.32 37.36
CA ARG A 117 43.81 -31.70 37.62
C ARG A 117 43.79 -32.64 36.41
N LEU A 118 43.13 -32.25 35.32
CA LEU A 118 43.19 -32.94 34.02
C LEU A 118 44.34 -32.42 33.15
N ARG A 119 44.73 -31.15 33.31
CA ARG A 119 45.85 -30.52 32.60
C ARG A 119 47.19 -30.79 33.30
N GLU A 120 47.18 -31.01 34.61
CA GLU A 120 48.27 -31.66 35.37
C GLU A 120 48.42 -33.12 34.92
N ARG A 121 49.03 -33.33 33.74
CA ARG A 121 49.47 -34.66 33.33
C ARG A 121 50.60 -35.10 34.25
N PRO A 122 50.45 -36.16 35.07
CA PRO A 122 51.60 -36.78 35.69
C PRO A 122 52.54 -37.31 34.58
N ALA A 123 53.83 -37.40 34.88
CA ALA A 123 54.81 -37.98 33.97
C ALA A 123 54.61 -39.50 33.85
N ILE A 124 53.62 -39.91 33.05
CA ILE A 124 53.33 -41.31 32.77
C ILE A 124 54.36 -41.84 31.79
N THR A 125 55.41 -42.49 32.32
CA THR A 125 56.40 -43.23 31.54
C THR A 125 55.88 -44.64 31.21
N GLY A 126 55.68 -44.90 29.91
CA GLY A 126 55.33 -46.23 29.39
C GLY A 126 53.84 -46.61 29.46
N ALA A 127 53.47 -47.62 28.65
CA ALA A 127 52.08 -48.05 28.46
C ALA A 127 51.43 -48.63 29.73
N GLU A 128 52.17 -49.38 30.54
CA GLU A 128 51.66 -49.88 31.83
C GLU A 128 51.38 -48.77 32.84
N GLY A 129 52.15 -47.68 32.81
CA GLY A 129 51.88 -46.51 33.64
C GLY A 129 50.53 -45.88 33.29
N TYR A 130 50.17 -45.89 32.01
CA TYR A 130 48.91 -45.34 31.50
C TYR A 130 47.70 -46.19 31.91
N LEU A 131 47.76 -47.51 31.71
CA LEU A 131 46.69 -48.43 32.11
C LEU A 131 46.41 -48.38 33.62
N ARG A 132 47.47 -48.32 34.45
CA ARG A 132 47.37 -48.25 35.92
C ARG A 132 46.75 -46.94 36.42
N TRP A 133 47.02 -45.83 35.73
CA TRP A 133 46.39 -44.54 36.00
C TRP A 133 44.93 -44.49 35.57
N LEU A 134 44.57 -45.13 34.45
CA LEU A 134 43.19 -45.25 33.99
C LEU A 134 42.35 -46.08 34.98
N SER A 135 42.86 -47.26 35.37
CA SER A 135 42.18 -48.15 36.33
C SER A 135 41.93 -47.49 37.68
N ARG A 136 42.87 -46.67 38.18
CA ARG A 136 42.69 -45.89 39.42
C ARG A 136 41.71 -44.70 39.27
N ARG A 137 41.35 -44.31 38.03
CA ARG A 137 40.33 -43.27 37.78
C ARG A 137 38.92 -43.84 37.66
N ASP A 138 38.77 -45.10 37.24
CA ASP A 138 37.47 -45.80 37.23
C ASP A 138 37.04 -46.26 38.63
N GLU A 139 37.95 -46.27 39.61
CA GLU A 139 37.64 -46.40 41.04
C GLU A 139 36.94 -45.13 41.57
N LEU A 140 35.63 -45.02 41.28
CA LEU A 140 34.74 -44.01 41.84
C LEU A 140 34.80 -44.01 43.38
N PRO A 141 35.09 -42.87 44.03
CA PRO A 141 34.97 -42.77 45.49
C PRO A 141 33.53 -42.99 45.91
N ALA A 142 33.29 -43.95 46.82
CA ALA A 142 32.00 -44.10 47.45
C ALA A 142 31.63 -42.80 48.19
N VAL A 143 30.47 -42.22 47.87
CA VAL A 143 29.96 -41.01 48.53
C VAL A 143 29.73 -41.31 50.01
N GLY A 144 30.59 -40.77 50.87
CA GLY A 144 30.44 -40.82 52.31
C GLY A 144 29.30 -39.91 52.78
N ASN A 145 28.34 -40.46 53.51
CA ASN A 145 27.25 -39.71 54.13
C ASN A 145 27.79 -38.66 55.13
N GLY A 146 27.28 -37.44 55.03
CA GLY A 146 27.51 -36.34 55.98
C GLY A 146 26.19 -35.73 56.43
N THR A 147 25.54 -36.36 57.41
CA THR A 147 24.27 -35.89 58.01
C THR A 147 24.50 -34.63 58.85
N ASN A 148 23.79 -33.54 58.55
CA ASN A 148 23.62 -32.40 59.46
C ASN A 148 22.15 -32.29 59.87
N GLY A 149 21.89 -32.21 61.18
CA GLY A 149 20.59 -32.47 61.77
C GLY A 149 19.65 -31.25 61.91
N GLN A 150 18.36 -31.59 61.97
CA GLN A 150 17.26 -30.78 62.53
C GLN A 150 17.59 -30.35 63.99
N PRO A 151 17.06 -29.22 64.50
CA PRO A 151 15.78 -29.29 65.22
C PRO A 151 14.80 -28.11 64.98
N ALA A 152 13.50 -28.43 64.94
CA ALA A 152 12.38 -27.55 65.32
C ALA A 152 12.06 -27.78 66.84
N PRO A 153 11.07 -27.17 67.55
CA PRO A 153 9.91 -26.32 67.18
C PRO A 153 10.11 -24.84 67.64
N ALA A 154 9.16 -23.94 67.92
CA ALA A 154 7.69 -23.91 68.10
C ALA A 154 7.14 -22.49 67.74
N HIS A 155 5.84 -22.15 67.75
CA HIS A 155 4.59 -22.80 68.21
C HIS A 155 3.52 -22.73 67.11
#